data_AF-A0A7S3FT07-F1
#
_entry.id   AF-A0A7S3FT07-F1
#
_cell.length_a   1.000
_cell.length_b   1.000
_cell.length_c   1.000
_cell.angle_alpha   90.00
_cell.angle_beta   90.00
_cell.angle_gamma   90.00
#
_symmetry.space_group_name_H-M   'P 1'
#
loop_
_entity.id
_entity.type
_entity.pdbx_description
1 polymer ?
#
loop_
_entity_poly.entity_id
_entity_poly.type
_entity_poly.pdbx_seq_one_letter_code
_entity_poly.pdbx_strand_id
1 'polypeptide(L)'
;TSMSLLKSLLNVLQQQYKCTTRSILIVNSPKAVTMLYNAVYYLMDEYTAKKIQITSEPCNENMDLMISKNQREEKLGGHLPNKDSDFWPPSCPSENFEPVN
;
A
#
# COMPACT_ATOMS: atom_id res chain seq x y z
N THR A 1 3.81 -24.75 -1.86
CA THR A 1 4.88 -23.74 -2.08
C THR A 1 4.39 -22.31 -1.88
N SER A 2 3.20 -21.91 -2.33
CA SER A 2 2.71 -20.51 -2.16
C SER A 2 2.38 -20.11 -0.71
N MET A 3 1.89 -21.05 0.10
CA MET A 3 1.44 -20.77 1.47
C MET A 3 2.59 -20.60 2.48
N SER A 4 3.74 -21.25 2.25
CA SER A 4 4.94 -21.07 3.07
C SER A 4 5.58 -19.70 2.82
N LEU A 5 5.57 -19.24 1.57
CA LEU A 5 6.11 -17.94 1.19
C LEU A 5 5.27 -16.80 1.79
N LEU A 6 3.94 -16.95 1.80
CA LEU A 6 3.04 -16.01 2.44
C LEU A 6 3.26 -15.95 3.96
N LYS A 7 3.44 -17.09 4.63
CA LYS A 7 3.80 -17.12 6.06
C LYS A 7 5.14 -16.44 6.34
N SER A 8 6.16 -16.66 5.51
CA SER A 8 7.44 -15.98 5.65
C SER A 8 7.33 -14.47 5.47
N LEU A 9 6.54 -14.02 4.50
CA LEU A 9 6.30 -12.59 4.25
C LEU A 9 5.56 -11.93 5.41
N LEU A 10 4.52 -12.58 5.94
CA LEU A 10 3.82 -12.12 7.14
C LEU A 10 4.76 -12.03 8.35
N ASN A 11 5.64 -13.01 8.51
CA ASN A 11 6.59 -13.02 9.61
C ASN A 11 7.58 -11.85 9.52
N VAL A 12 8.07 -11.53 8.33
CA VAL A 12 8.92 -10.34 8.10
C VAL A 12 8.17 -9.05 8.42
N LEU A 13 6.92 -8.91 7.95
CA LEU A 13 6.09 -7.74 8.24
C LEU A 13 5.84 -7.55 9.74
N GLN A 14 5.58 -8.65 10.47
CA GLN A 14 5.23 -8.62 11.89
C GLN A 14 6.44 -8.52 12.83
N GLN A 15 7.56 -9.17 12.51
CA GLN A 15 8.74 -9.19 13.39
C GLN A 15 9.72 -8.06 13.09
N GLN A 16 9.89 -7.71 11.81
CA GLN A 16 10.95 -6.80 11.37
C GLN A 16 10.44 -5.37 11.19
N TYR A 17 9.18 -5.20 10.76
CA TYR A 17 8.58 -3.88 10.46
C TYR A 17 7.43 -3.49 11.39
N LYS A 18 7.29 -4.14 12.56
CA LYS A 18 6.19 -3.96 13.51
C LYS A 18 5.81 -2.50 13.79
N CYS A 19 6.83 -1.64 13.93
CA CYS A 19 6.68 -0.22 14.26
C CYS A 19 6.96 0.75 13.11
N THR A 20 7.46 0.27 11.97
CA THR A 20 7.83 1.12 10.83
C THR A 20 6.68 1.22 9.81
N THR A 21 5.90 0.16 9.66
CA THR A 21 4.74 0.18 8.77
C THR A 21 3.59 0.92 9.43
N ARG A 22 3.27 2.12 8.91
CA ARG A 22 2.16 2.96 9.39
C ARG A 22 0.82 2.49 8.81
N SER A 23 0.75 2.33 7.49
CA SER A 23 -0.45 1.92 6.76
C SER A 23 -0.07 1.13 5.51
N ILE A 24 -0.81 0.08 5.18
CA ILE A 24 -0.70 -0.66 3.92
C ILE A 24 -2.00 -0.45 3.15
N LEU A 25 -1.92 0.16 1.97
CA LEU A 25 -3.05 0.46 1.11
C LEU A 25 -2.96 -0.40 -0.14
N ILE A 26 -3.98 -1.23 -0.39
CA ILE A 26 -4.13 -2.00 -1.61
C ILE A 26 -5.30 -1.37 -2.38
N VAL A 27 -4.99 -0.66 -3.45
CA VAL A 27 -5.98 0.04 -4.30
C VAL A 27 -6.20 -0.71 -5.61
N ASN A 28 -7.35 -0.45 -6.27
CA ASN A 28 -7.75 -1.11 -7.51
C ASN A 28 -7.71 -2.66 -7.42
N SER A 29 -8.05 -3.22 -6.25
CA SER A 29 -7.95 -4.66 -6.05
C SER A 29 -9.21 -5.39 -6.57
N PRO A 30 -9.06 -6.49 -7.33
CA PRO A 30 -10.18 -7.33 -7.72
C PRO A 30 -10.72 -8.09 -6.50
N LYS A 31 -12.02 -8.40 -6.48
CA LYS A 31 -12.72 -9.06 -5.35
C LYS A 31 -12.05 -10.35 -4.84
N ALA A 32 -11.33 -11.05 -5.72
CA ALA A 32 -10.55 -12.24 -5.34
C ALA A 32 -9.46 -11.93 -4.31
N VAL A 33 -8.86 -10.74 -4.34
CA VAL A 33 -7.85 -10.28 -3.36
C VAL A 33 -8.47 -10.08 -1.99
N THR A 34 -9.70 -9.55 -1.91
CA THR A 34 -10.43 -9.43 -0.66
C THR A 34 -10.73 -10.80 -0.04
N MET A 35 -11.10 -11.79 -0.87
CA MET A 35 -11.29 -13.16 -0.39
C MET A 35 -10.00 -13.78 0.13
N LEU A 36 -8.88 -13.60 -0.59
CA LEU A 36 -7.57 -14.05 -0.13
C LEU A 36 -7.18 -13.37 1.17
N TYR A 37 -7.42 -12.06 1.29
CA TYR A 37 -7.14 -11.30 2.51
C TYR A 37 -7.90 -11.84 3.70
N ASN A 38 -9.16 -12.24 3.57
CA ASN A 38 -9.91 -12.83 4.68
C ASN A 38 -9.26 -14.13 5.21
N ALA A 39 -8.65 -14.93 4.33
CA ALA A 39 -7.91 -16.12 4.76
C ALA A 39 -6.58 -15.76 5.47
N VAL A 40 -5.95 -14.67 5.05
CA VAL A 40 -4.69 -14.17 5.63
C VAL A 40 -4.91 -13.37 6.92
N TYR A 41 -6.05 -12.70 7.05
CA TYR A 41 -6.47 -11.93 8.21
C TYR A 41 -6.44 -12.78 9.47
N TYR A 42 -6.90 -14.03 9.38
CA TYR A 42 -6.89 -14.98 10.49
C TYR A 42 -5.47 -15.38 10.94
N LEU A 43 -4.47 -15.25 10.06
CA LEU A 43 -3.06 -15.54 10.35
C LEU A 43 -2.31 -14.30 10.84
N MET A 44 -2.96 -13.15 10.92
CA MET A 44 -2.33 -11.88 11.26
C MET A 44 -2.73 -11.38 12.64
N ASP A 45 -1.77 -10.75 13.34
CA ASP A 45 -2.08 -10.00 14.56
C ASP A 45 -3.04 -8.84 14.26
N GLU A 46 -3.98 -8.60 15.18
CA GLU A 46 -5.04 -7.59 15.06
C GLU A 46 -4.47 -6.18 14.76
N TYR A 47 -3.33 -5.84 15.35
CA TYR A 47 -2.64 -4.56 15.10
C TYR A 47 -2.13 -4.43 13.66
N THR A 48 -1.68 -5.53 13.06
CA THR A 48 -1.20 -5.54 11.67
C THR A 48 -2.40 -5.51 10.72
N ALA A 49 -3.46 -6.24 11.06
CA ALA A 49 -4.70 -6.27 10.27
C ALA A 49 -5.39 -4.91 10.21
N LYS A 50 -5.39 -4.13 11.30
CA LYS A 50 -5.93 -2.76 11.33
C LYS A 50 -5.18 -1.77 10.42
N LYS A 51 -3.92 -2.07 10.07
CA LYS A 51 -3.10 -1.23 9.18
C LYS A 51 -3.35 -1.50 7.71
N ILE A 52 -3.94 -2.65 7.35
CA ILE A 52 -4.19 -3.04 5.96
C ILE A 52 -5.57 -2.57 5.56
N GLN A 53 -5.62 -1.78 4.48
CA GLN A 53 -6.86 -1.30 3.88
C GLN A 53 -6.90 -1.74 2.43
N ILE A 54 -7.97 -2.42 2.05
CA ILE A 54 -8.18 -2.95 0.70
C ILE A 54 -9.38 -2.24 0.11
N THR A 55 -9.16 -1.59 -1.03
CA THR A 55 -10.17 -0.81 -1.73
C THR A 55 -10.21 -1.26 -3.19
N SER A 56 -11.41 -1.44 -3.73
CA SER A 56 -11.62 -1.73 -5.16
C SER A 56 -11.56 -0.48 -6.03
N GLU A 57 -11.69 0.70 -5.41
CA GLU A 57 -11.55 1.99 -6.07
C GLU A 57 -10.06 2.34 -6.26
N PRO A 58 -9.75 3.22 -7.24
CA PRO A 58 -8.39 3.71 -7.47
C PRO A 58 -7.89 4.61 -6.34
N CYS A 59 -8.79 5.16 -5.52
CA CYS A 59 -8.48 6.01 -4.38
C CYS A 59 -9.25 5.55 -3.13
N ASN A 60 -8.76 5.95 -1.96
CA ASN A 60 -9.42 5.77 -0.66
C ASN A 60 -9.27 7.09 0.10
N GLU A 61 -10.29 7.51 0.86
CA GLU A 61 -10.25 8.71 1.72
C GLU A 61 -9.02 8.72 2.64
N ASN A 62 -8.61 7.57 3.17
CA ASN A 62 -7.39 7.47 3.99
C ASN A 62 -6.11 7.69 3.19
N MET A 63 -6.11 7.36 1.90
CA MET A 63 -5.00 7.67 1.00
C MET A 63 -4.92 9.16 0.71
N ASP A 64 -6.07 9.83 0.55
CA ASP A 64 -6.15 11.29 0.41
C ASP A 64 -5.62 12.03 1.63
N LEU A 65 -5.87 11.51 2.83
CA LEU A 65 -5.35 12.09 4.09
C LEU A 65 -3.84 11.86 4.30
N MET A 66 -3.27 10.80 3.72
CA MET A 66 -1.86 10.44 3.92
C MET A 66 -0.93 10.95 2.82
N ILE A 67 -1.43 11.06 1.59
CA ILE A 67 -0.63 11.38 0.42
C ILE A 67 -1.35 12.45 -0.40
N SER A 68 -0.67 13.57 -0.66
CA SER A 68 -1.24 14.63 -1.50
C SER A 68 -1.48 14.12 -2.93
N LYS A 69 -2.53 14.62 -3.59
CA LYS A 69 -2.87 14.23 -4.98
C LYS A 69 -1.74 14.56 -5.97
N ASN A 70 -0.97 15.61 -5.69
CA ASN A 70 0.18 16.03 -6.50
C ASN A 70 1.37 15.08 -6.37
N GLN A 71 1.35 14.19 -5.39
CA GLN A 71 2.40 13.20 -5.12
C GLN A 71 2.01 11.79 -5.57
N ARG A 72 0.80 11.63 -6.13
CA ARG A 72 0.28 10.36 -6.62
C ARG A 72 0.22 10.35 -8.14
N GLU A 73 0.47 9.17 -8.69
CA GLU A 73 0.33 8.91 -10.12
C GLU A 73 -1.15 8.92 -10.55
N GLU A 74 -1.41 9.27 -11.81
CA GLU A 74 -2.76 9.29 -12.40
C GLU A 74 -3.51 7.96 -12.22
N LYS A 75 -2.81 6.82 -12.33
CA LYS A 75 -3.40 5.48 -12.12
C LYS A 75 -3.91 5.23 -10.70
N LEU A 76 -3.46 6.04 -9.74
CA LEU A 76 -3.86 6.00 -8.32
C LEU A 76 -4.76 7.20 -7.97
N GLY A 77 -5.29 7.91 -8.97
CA GLY A 77 -6.15 9.08 -8.79
C GLY A 77 -5.43 10.38 -8.42
N GLY A 78 -4.12 10.49 -8.71
CA GLY A 78 -3.33 11.71 -8.53
C GLY A 78 -3.08 12.50 -9.82
N HIS A 79 -2.11 13.42 -9.78
CA HIS A 79 -1.75 14.32 -10.90
C HIS A 79 -0.35 14.06 -11.50
N LEU A 80 0.44 13.12 -10.96
CA LEU A 80 1.74 12.78 -11.55
C LEU A 80 1.58 11.83 -12.74
N PRO A 81 2.44 11.96 -13.76
CA PRO A 81 2.47 11.00 -14.85
C PRO A 81 2.82 9.60 -14.32
N ASN A 82 2.16 8.58 -14.87
CA ASN A 82 2.42 7.19 -14.51
C ASN A 82 3.87 6.80 -14.86
N LYS A 83 4.63 6.29 -13.89
CA LYS A 83 5.96 5.72 -14.16
C LYS A 83 5.81 4.26 -14.55
N ASP A 84 5.81 3.99 -15.85
CA ASP A 84 5.69 2.62 -16.38
C ASP A 84 7.05 1.94 -16.64
N SER A 85 8.09 2.70 -17.03
CA SER A 85 9.42 2.18 -17.36
C SER A 85 10.47 2.36 -16.26
N ASP A 86 10.42 3.48 -15.52
CA ASP A 86 11.43 3.89 -14.54
C ASP A 86 10.87 3.94 -13.11
N PHE A 87 10.09 2.93 -12.73
CA PHE A 87 9.51 2.81 -11.39
C PHE A 87 10.58 2.56 -10.31
N TRP A 88 11.67 1.87 -10.68
CA TRP A 88 12.77 1.52 -9.80
C TRP A 88 14.11 1.79 -10.48
N PRO A 89 15.10 2.39 -9.80
CA PRO A 89 15.16 2.72 -8.37
C PRO A 89 14.33 3.97 -7.99
N PRO A 90 13.92 4.09 -6.72
CA PRO A 90 13.17 5.25 -6.25
C PRO A 90 14.05 6.50 -6.35
N SER A 91 13.61 7.46 -7.16
CA SER A 91 14.22 8.79 -7.23
C SER A 91 13.74 9.64 -6.06
N CYS A 92 14.65 10.25 -5.28
CA CYS A 92 14.24 11.26 -4.31
C CYS A 92 13.51 12.41 -5.03
N PRO A 93 12.40 12.92 -4.47
CA PRO A 93 11.74 14.10 -5.02
C PRO A 93 12.71 15.29 -5.00
N SER A 94 12.63 16.16 -6.01
CA SER A 94 13.41 17.41 -6.07
C SER A 94 13.03 18.35 -4.91
N GLU A 95 13.93 19.24 -4.48
CA GLU A 95 13.69 20.20 -3.38
C GLU A 95 12.40 21.05 -3.55
N ASN A 96 11.94 21.24 -4.79
CA ASN A 96 10.71 21.99 -5.11
C ASN A 96 9.42 21.15 -5.07
N PHE A 97 9.45 19.95 -4.49
CA PHE A 97 8.27 19.09 -4.38
C PHE A 97 7.40 19.57 -3.21
N GLU A 98 6.68 20.67 -3.44
CA GLU A 98 5.88 21.33 -2.41
C GLU A 98 4.80 20.40 -1.82
N PRO A 99 4.70 20.31 -0.48
CA PRO A 99 3.47 19.84 0.15
C PRO A 99 2.45 20.96 0.04
N VAL A 100 1.63 20.93 -1.02
CA VAL A 100 0.48 21.85 -1.11
C VAL A 100 -0.53 21.42 -0.04
N ASN A 101 -0.73 22.30 0.95
CA ASN A 101 -1.70 22.19 2.06
C ASN A 101 -3.12 21.83 1.58
#